data_AF-A0A348B1P6-F1
#
_entry.id   AF-A0A348B1P6-F1
#
_cell.length_a   1.000
_cell.length_b   1.000
_cell.length_c   1.000
_cell.angle_alpha   90.00
_cell.angle_beta   90.00
_cell.angle_gamma   90.00
#
_symmetry.space_group_name_H-M   'P 1'
#
loop_
_entity.id
_entity.type
_entity.pdbx_description
1 polymer ?
#
loop_
_entity_poly.entity_id
_entity_poly.type
_entity_poly.pdbx_seq_one_letter_code
_entity_poly.pdbx_strand_id
1 'polypeptide(L)'
;MKSEVKISIKGKILNPNKEKRRKLNVALERYLKAVKFFVSFKIRDKELLQQKAYKEARRRFGLSSTLTLTARDKAVENVKASKGREFHINRTSIRVNYRAFKLVKRDTKLTPYWLYLQLDGEGVWYPIQLGERQGKLMNDALNDNSEWSTQQVELVKGDGEWYAYSRKTVR
;
A
#
# COMPACT_ATOMS: atom_id res chain seq x y z
N MET A 1 15.10 0.17 22.47
CA MET A 1 14.59 -0.20 21.13
C MET A 1 15.57 0.28 20.08
N LYS A 2 16.33 -0.62 19.47
CA LYS A 2 17.24 -0.28 18.36
C LYS A 2 16.41 0.25 17.21
N SER A 3 16.68 1.48 16.79
CA SER A 3 16.12 2.09 15.60
C SER A 3 16.61 1.31 14.37
N GLU A 4 15.88 0.26 13.99
CA GLU A 4 16.04 -0.36 12.67
C GLU A 4 15.94 0.74 11.63
N VAL A 5 17.03 0.97 10.91
CA VAL A 5 17.05 1.85 9.75
C VAL A 5 16.06 1.28 8.74
N LYS A 6 14.85 1.83 8.72
CA LYS A 6 13.79 1.48 7.76
C LYS A 6 14.21 2.00 6.39
N ILE A 7 15.11 1.28 5.72
CA ILE A 7 15.44 1.56 4.33
C ILE A 7 14.15 1.38 3.52
N SER A 8 13.65 2.48 2.97
CA SER A 8 12.47 2.50 2.11
C SER A 8 12.90 2.68 0.66
N ILE A 9 12.43 1.77 -0.20
CA ILE A 9 12.64 1.87 -1.64
C ILE A 9 11.43 2.61 -2.20
N LYS A 10 11.67 3.78 -2.81
CA LYS A 10 10.65 4.62 -3.45
C LYS A 10 10.70 4.41 -4.96
N GLY A 11 9.67 3.82 -5.52
CA GLY A 11 9.51 3.67 -6.96
C GLY A 11 8.45 4.58 -7.53
N LYS A 12 8.75 5.32 -8.61
CA LYS A 12 7.75 6.05 -9.37
C LYS A 12 7.04 5.09 -10.33
N ILE A 13 5.71 5.03 -10.28
CA ILE A 13 4.93 4.24 -11.23
C ILE A 13 4.89 4.99 -12.56
N LEU A 14 5.56 4.44 -13.57
CA LEU A 14 5.74 5.10 -14.86
C LEU A 14 4.48 5.05 -15.71
N ASN A 15 4.08 6.23 -16.19
CA ASN A 15 3.07 6.49 -17.22
C ASN A 15 1.95 5.44 -17.30
N PRO A 16 1.17 5.20 -16.22
CA PRO A 16 0.03 4.31 -16.31
C PRO A 16 -0.94 4.92 -17.32
N ASN A 17 -1.36 4.11 -18.30
CA ASN A 17 -2.39 4.51 -19.26
C ASN A 17 -3.66 4.98 -18.52
N LYS A 18 -4.54 5.70 -19.22
CA LYS A 18 -5.72 6.34 -18.61
C LYS A 18 -6.55 5.37 -17.76
N GLU A 19 -6.69 4.13 -18.20
CA GLU A 19 -7.43 3.08 -17.51
C GLU A 19 -6.73 2.62 -16.22
N LYS A 20 -5.43 2.30 -16.28
CA LYS A 20 -4.62 1.90 -15.12
C LYS A 20 -4.61 3.00 -14.06
N ARG A 21 -4.45 4.25 -14.48
CA ARG A 21 -4.50 5.42 -13.58
C ARG A 21 -5.88 5.57 -12.94
N ARG A 22 -6.96 5.35 -13.71
CA ARG A 22 -8.33 5.36 -13.20
C ARG A 22 -8.53 4.26 -12.16
N LYS A 23 -8.05 3.04 -12.41
CA LYS A 23 -8.11 1.91 -11.46
C LYS A 23 -7.44 2.26 -10.12
N LEU A 24 -6.22 2.82 -10.15
CA LEU A 24 -5.53 3.28 -8.94
C LEU A 24 -6.30 4.38 -8.20
N ASN A 25 -6.84 5.36 -8.93
CA ASN A 25 -7.60 6.46 -8.33
C ASN A 25 -8.91 5.99 -7.68
N VAL A 26 -9.66 5.11 -8.35
CA VAL A 26 -10.91 4.54 -7.80
C VAL A 26 -10.60 3.70 -6.56
N ALA A 27 -9.55 2.88 -6.60
CA ALA A 27 -9.11 2.12 -5.44
C ALA A 27 -8.73 3.04 -4.27
N LEU A 28 -8.03 4.14 -4.53
CA LEU A 28 -7.68 5.12 -3.49
C LEU A 28 -8.91 5.76 -2.85
N GLU A 29 -9.89 6.14 -3.66
CA GLU A 29 -11.12 6.78 -3.18
C GLU A 29 -11.91 5.82 -2.29
N ARG A 30 -12.13 4.58 -2.74
CA ARG A 30 -12.80 3.53 -1.94
C ARG A 30 -12.05 3.25 -0.65
N TYR A 31 -10.72 3.12 -0.74
CA TYR A 31 -9.86 2.88 0.41
C TYR A 31 -9.91 4.04 1.42
N LEU A 32 -9.86 5.29 0.96
CA LEU A 32 -10.00 6.48 1.82
C LEU A 32 -11.36 6.51 2.53
N LYS A 33 -12.45 6.22 1.81
CA LYS A 33 -13.80 6.14 2.41
C LYS A 33 -13.87 5.04 3.48
N ALA A 34 -13.27 3.88 3.24
CA ALA A 34 -13.19 2.82 4.24
C ALA A 34 -12.38 3.21 5.47
N VAL A 35 -11.22 3.87 5.29
CA VAL A 35 -10.42 4.38 6.42
C VAL A 35 -11.22 5.40 7.24
N LYS A 36 -11.90 6.36 6.59
CA LYS A 36 -12.77 7.33 7.28
C LYS A 36 -13.88 6.65 8.06
N PHE A 37 -14.53 5.66 7.46
CA PHE A 37 -15.58 4.88 8.11
C PHE A 37 -15.06 4.14 9.35
N PHE A 38 -13.90 3.49 9.26
CA PHE A 38 -13.31 2.84 10.44
C PHE A 38 -12.90 3.85 11.52
N VAL A 39 -12.40 5.02 11.14
CA VAL A 39 -12.00 6.09 12.06
C VAL A 39 -13.20 6.68 12.81
N SER A 40 -14.38 6.75 12.20
CA SER A 40 -15.56 7.34 12.86
C SER A 40 -15.99 6.57 14.11
N PHE A 41 -15.57 5.31 14.27
CA PHE A 41 -15.81 4.54 15.50
C PHE A 41 -14.91 4.96 16.66
N LYS A 42 -13.79 5.66 16.39
CA LYS A 42 -12.78 6.07 17.39
C LYS A 42 -12.23 4.91 18.23
N ILE A 43 -12.23 3.69 17.69
CA ILE A 43 -11.73 2.47 18.35
C ILE A 43 -10.23 2.29 18.05
N ARG A 44 -9.44 1.99 19.09
CA ARG A 44 -7.99 1.70 19.01
C ARG A 44 -7.66 0.21 18.92
N ASP A 45 -8.66 -0.64 19.14
CA ASP A 45 -8.54 -2.09 19.12
C ASP A 45 -8.90 -2.66 17.74
N LYS A 46 -8.00 -3.48 17.18
CA LYS A 46 -8.19 -4.04 15.84
C LYS A 46 -9.27 -5.12 15.82
N GLU A 47 -9.37 -5.94 16.85
CA GLU A 47 -10.30 -7.07 16.94
C GLU A 47 -11.71 -6.57 17.16
N LEU A 48 -11.89 -5.61 18.06
CA LEU A 48 -13.19 -4.97 18.28
C LEU A 48 -13.69 -4.28 17.00
N LEU A 49 -12.81 -3.55 16.31
CA LEU A 49 -13.16 -2.89 15.06
C LEU A 49 -13.46 -3.89 13.92
N GLN A 50 -12.76 -5.04 13.92
CA GLN A 50 -13.03 -6.14 13.01
C GLN A 50 -14.44 -6.68 13.22
N GLN A 51 -14.79 -7.07 14.45
CA GLN A 51 -16.09 -7.64 14.77
C GLN A 51 -17.23 -6.67 14.47
N LYS A 52 -17.05 -5.38 14.80
CA LYS A 52 -18.08 -4.36 14.70
C LYS A 52 -18.33 -3.85 13.28
N ALA A 53 -17.27 -3.66 12.48
CA ALA A 53 -17.36 -2.83 11.28
C ALA A 53 -16.82 -3.48 9.99
N TYR A 54 -16.10 -4.60 10.07
CA TYR A 54 -15.43 -5.19 8.90
C TYR A 54 -16.39 -5.60 7.79
N LYS A 55 -17.43 -6.38 8.13
CA LYS A 55 -18.39 -6.89 7.14
C LYS A 55 -19.12 -5.74 6.44
N GLU A 56 -19.49 -4.72 7.21
CA GLU A 56 -20.16 -3.53 6.69
C GLU A 56 -19.23 -2.71 5.79
N ALA A 57 -17.99 -2.45 6.21
CA ALA A 57 -17.02 -1.73 5.39
C ALA A 57 -16.76 -2.44 4.06
N ARG A 58 -16.58 -3.76 4.09
CA ARG A 58 -16.34 -4.57 2.88
C ARG A 58 -17.50 -4.46 1.90
N ARG A 59 -18.74 -4.62 2.39
CA ARG A 59 -19.96 -4.50 1.57
C ARG A 59 -20.13 -3.09 1.01
N ARG A 60 -20.01 -2.08 1.87
CA ARG A 60 -20.28 -0.67 1.54
C ARG A 60 -19.28 -0.08 0.55
N PHE A 61 -18.00 -0.45 0.64
CA PHE A 61 -16.94 0.13 -0.18
C PHE A 61 -16.43 -0.79 -1.29
N GLY A 62 -16.95 -2.02 -1.36
CA GLY A 62 -16.59 -3.00 -2.40
C GLY A 62 -15.09 -3.28 -2.44
N LEU A 63 -14.43 -3.36 -1.29
CA LEU A 63 -12.99 -3.62 -1.21
C LEU A 63 -12.70 -5.11 -1.09
N SER A 64 -11.54 -5.53 -1.60
CA SER A 64 -11.01 -6.87 -1.31
C SER A 64 -10.81 -7.07 0.20
N SER A 65 -10.78 -8.32 0.65
CA SER A 65 -10.52 -8.64 2.07
C SER A 65 -9.19 -8.03 2.53
N THR A 66 -8.16 -8.10 1.70
CA THR A 66 -6.84 -7.52 1.97
C THR A 66 -6.92 -6.01 2.16
N LEU A 67 -7.55 -5.28 1.24
CA LEU A 67 -7.67 -3.81 1.35
C LEU A 67 -8.55 -3.39 2.53
N THR A 68 -9.59 -4.15 2.85
CA THR A 68 -10.46 -3.85 3.99
C THR A 68 -9.69 -3.99 5.31
N LEU A 69 -8.89 -5.06 5.46
CA LEU A 69 -8.04 -5.27 6.64
C LEU A 69 -6.97 -4.18 6.78
N THR A 70 -6.30 -3.79 5.69
CA THR A 70 -5.27 -2.75 5.77
C THR A 70 -5.86 -1.36 6.01
N ALA A 71 -7.07 -1.08 5.50
CA ALA A 71 -7.80 0.14 5.83
C ALA A 71 -8.16 0.21 7.32
N ARG A 72 -8.63 -0.89 7.91
CA ARG A 72 -8.90 -1.01 9.36
C ARG A 72 -7.64 -0.75 10.18
N ASP A 73 -6.54 -1.41 9.85
CA ASP A 73 -5.28 -1.25 10.57
C ASP A 73 -4.78 0.20 10.51
N LYS A 74 -4.90 0.83 9.34
CA LYS A 74 -4.55 2.24 9.16
C LYS A 74 -5.46 3.18 9.95
N ALA A 75 -6.75 2.87 10.05
CA ALA A 75 -7.66 3.62 10.91
C ALA A 75 -7.24 3.56 12.39
N VAL A 76 -6.90 2.36 12.88
CA VAL A 76 -6.39 2.18 14.25
C VAL A 76 -5.10 2.96 14.49
N GLU A 77 -4.14 2.93 13.54
CA GLU A 77 -2.92 3.74 13.60
C GLU A 77 -3.22 5.24 13.73
N ASN A 78 -4.17 5.74 12.92
CA ASN A 78 -4.58 7.15 12.97
C ASN A 78 -5.24 7.53 14.32
N VAL A 79 -6.15 6.69 14.83
CA VAL A 79 -6.83 6.95 16.12
C VAL A 79 -5.85 6.90 17.30
N LYS A 80 -4.84 6.02 17.25
CA LYS A 80 -3.76 5.99 18.23
C LYS A 80 -2.90 7.26 18.15
N ALA A 81 -2.53 7.66 16.93
CA ALA A 81 -1.72 8.85 16.69
C ALA A 81 -2.42 10.16 17.11
N SER A 82 -3.74 10.24 16.97
CA SER A 82 -4.50 11.44 17.35
C SER A 82 -4.56 11.68 18.86
N LYS A 83 -4.21 10.67 19.68
CA LYS A 83 -4.29 10.71 21.15
C LYS A 83 -5.67 11.17 21.67
N GLY A 84 -6.73 10.90 20.92
CA GLY A 84 -8.11 11.30 21.29
C GLY A 84 -8.52 12.70 20.84
N ARG A 85 -7.65 13.46 20.16
CA ARG A 85 -8.02 14.71 19.51
C ARG A 85 -8.85 14.44 18.26
N GLU A 86 -9.68 15.41 17.89
CA GLU A 86 -10.38 15.40 16.62
C GLU A 86 -9.39 15.55 15.46
N PHE A 87 -9.58 14.77 14.40
CA PHE A 87 -8.71 14.81 13.22
C PHE A 87 -9.51 14.43 11.97
N HIS A 88 -9.15 15.04 10.85
CA HIS A 88 -9.75 14.77 9.56
C HIS A 88 -8.74 14.13 8.60
N ILE A 89 -9.10 12.97 8.05
CA ILE A 89 -8.27 12.30 7.05
C ILE A 89 -8.63 12.83 5.66
N ASN A 90 -7.83 13.78 5.15
CA ASN A 90 -8.03 14.31 3.80
C ASN A 90 -7.24 13.55 2.73
N ARG A 91 -6.17 12.86 3.14
CA ARG A 91 -5.32 12.06 2.26
C ARG A 91 -4.95 10.75 2.96
N THR A 92 -4.70 9.73 2.16
CA THR A 92 -4.18 8.45 2.64
C THR A 92 -3.33 7.82 1.55
N SER A 93 -2.66 6.74 1.90
CA SER A 93 -1.93 5.86 0.99
C SER A 93 -2.50 4.45 1.12
N ILE A 94 -2.58 3.74 -0.02
CA ILE A 94 -3.10 2.38 -0.06
C ILE A 94 -2.00 1.44 0.41
N ARG A 95 -2.31 0.59 1.39
CA ARG A 95 -1.38 -0.40 1.89
C ARG A 95 -1.78 -1.78 1.38
N VAL A 96 -0.86 -2.46 0.72
CA VAL A 96 -1.04 -3.83 0.22
C VAL A 96 0.04 -4.74 0.78
N ASN A 97 -0.34 -5.97 1.16
CA ASN A 97 0.59 -6.99 1.64
C ASN A 97 1.00 -7.94 0.51
N TYR A 98 1.93 -8.85 0.79
CA TYR A 98 2.50 -9.82 -0.15
C TYR A 98 1.46 -10.64 -0.95
N ARG A 99 0.21 -10.76 -0.49
CA ARG A 99 -0.86 -11.46 -1.21
C ARG A 99 -1.45 -10.65 -2.37
N ALA A 100 -1.29 -9.33 -2.33
CA ALA A 100 -1.89 -8.37 -3.26
C ALA A 100 -0.87 -7.61 -4.10
N PHE A 101 0.43 -7.96 -4.01
CA PHE A 101 1.44 -7.41 -4.90
C PHE A 101 2.55 -8.42 -5.21
N LYS A 102 3.25 -8.21 -6.33
CA LYS A 102 4.52 -8.88 -6.63
C LYS A 102 5.48 -7.89 -7.25
N LEU A 103 6.71 -7.83 -6.75
CA LEU A 103 7.81 -7.10 -7.38
C LEU A 103 8.65 -8.08 -8.16
N VAL A 104 8.99 -7.74 -9.41
CA VAL A 104 9.87 -8.57 -10.24
C VAL A 104 10.81 -7.71 -11.06
N LYS A 105 11.92 -8.32 -11.45
CA LYS A 105 12.79 -7.82 -12.50
C LYS A 105 12.40 -8.46 -13.83
N ARG A 106 12.34 -7.68 -14.91
CA ARG A 106 12.09 -8.15 -16.27
C ARG A 106 13.12 -7.54 -17.21
N ASP A 107 13.45 -8.26 -18.27
CA ASP A 107 14.29 -7.73 -19.34
C ASP A 107 13.43 -6.89 -20.30
N THR A 108 13.36 -5.58 -20.04
CA THR A 108 12.58 -4.65 -20.88
C THR A 108 13.31 -3.33 -21.05
N LYS A 109 13.14 -2.69 -22.22
CA LYS A 109 13.85 -1.45 -22.60
C LYS A 109 13.49 -0.23 -21.73
N LEU A 110 12.30 -0.19 -21.11
CA LEU A 110 11.80 0.98 -20.38
C LEU A 110 12.33 1.05 -18.94
N THR A 111 12.14 -0.03 -18.19
CA THR A 111 12.64 -0.19 -16.82
C THR A 111 12.69 -1.67 -16.49
N PRO A 112 13.75 -2.15 -15.82
CA PRO A 112 13.82 -3.54 -15.44
C PRO A 112 12.85 -3.87 -14.30
N TYR A 113 12.25 -2.91 -13.60
CA TYR A 113 11.45 -3.16 -12.40
C TYR A 113 9.94 -3.05 -12.65
N TRP A 114 9.20 -4.08 -12.23
CA TRP A 114 7.76 -4.17 -12.44
C TRP A 114 7.03 -4.56 -11.16
N LEU A 115 5.92 -3.89 -10.90
CA LEU A 115 5.03 -4.14 -9.78
C LEU A 115 3.68 -4.64 -10.28
N TYR A 116 3.35 -5.87 -9.92
CA TYR A 116 1.98 -6.37 -9.99
C TYR A 116 1.21 -5.87 -8.78
N LEU A 117 -0.01 -5.37 -9.01
CA LEU A 117 -0.94 -4.99 -7.95
C LEU A 117 -2.30 -5.63 -8.21
N GLN A 118 -2.81 -6.31 -7.20
CA GLN A 118 -4.17 -6.80 -7.14
C GLN A 118 -4.93 -6.05 -6.04
N LEU A 119 -5.46 -4.88 -6.40
CA LEU A 119 -6.18 -4.01 -5.46
C LEU A 119 -7.61 -4.50 -5.25
N ASP A 120 -8.35 -4.57 -6.35
CA ASP A 120 -9.75 -4.97 -6.39
C ASP A 120 -10.04 -5.54 -7.79
N GLY A 121 -10.45 -6.81 -7.85
CA GLY A 121 -10.59 -7.57 -9.10
C GLY A 121 -9.25 -8.08 -9.68
N GLU A 122 -9.11 -7.98 -11.00
CA GLU A 122 -7.95 -8.46 -11.74
C GLU A 122 -6.70 -7.63 -11.43
N GLY A 123 -5.56 -8.33 -11.26
CA GLY A 123 -4.31 -7.66 -10.99
C GLY A 123 -3.66 -7.08 -12.26
N VAL A 124 -2.91 -6.00 -12.07
CA VAL A 124 -2.34 -5.21 -13.15
C VAL A 124 -0.85 -5.01 -12.92
N TRP A 125 -0.08 -5.08 -14.00
CA TRP A 125 1.35 -4.78 -14.00
C TRP A 125 1.63 -3.30 -14.28
N TYR A 126 2.50 -2.73 -13.44
CA TYR A 126 2.94 -1.35 -13.47
C TYR A 126 4.48 -1.28 -13.58
N PRO A 127 5.03 -0.60 -14.60
CA PRO A 127 6.45 -0.33 -14.66
C PRO A 127 6.83 0.66 -13.55
N ILE A 128 7.96 0.39 -12.87
CA ILE A 128 8.47 1.23 -11.80
C ILE A 128 9.84 1.78 -12.17
N GLN A 129 10.03 3.08 -12.00
CA GLN A 129 11.34 3.71 -12.05
C GLN A 129 11.92 3.83 -10.63
N LEU A 130 13.16 3.38 -10.47
CA LEU A 130 13.95 3.52 -9.25
C LEU A 130 15.18 4.37 -9.55
N GLY A 131 15.63 5.18 -8.57
CA GLY A 131 16.96 5.78 -8.63
C GLY A 131 18.06 4.70 -8.50
N GLU A 132 19.28 4.97 -8.96
CA GLU A 132 20.36 3.97 -9.00
C GLU A 132 20.60 3.26 -7.66
N ARG A 133 20.70 4.03 -6.57
CA ARG A 133 20.87 3.50 -5.21
C ARG A 133 19.71 2.59 -4.79
N GLN A 134 18.49 2.95 -5.19
CA GLN A 134 17.28 2.16 -4.91
C GLN A 134 17.17 0.92 -5.79
N GLY A 135 17.68 0.97 -7.02
CA GLY A 135 17.78 -0.18 -7.91
C GLY A 135 18.70 -1.26 -7.35
N LYS A 136 19.87 -0.87 -6.79
CA LYS A 136 20.76 -1.81 -6.08
C LYS A 136 20.03 -2.50 -4.93
N LEU A 137 19.39 -1.72 -4.05
CA LEU A 137 18.59 -2.26 -2.94
C LEU A 137 17.44 -3.18 -3.38
N MET A 138 16.82 -2.89 -4.52
CA MET A 138 15.76 -3.73 -5.09
C MET A 138 16.33 -5.03 -5.64
N ASN A 139 17.49 -5.01 -6.30
CA ASN A 139 18.14 -6.23 -6.76
C ASN A 139 18.49 -7.15 -5.58
N ASP A 140 19.01 -6.58 -4.48
CA ASP A 140 19.28 -7.34 -3.27
C ASP A 140 18.01 -7.94 -2.67
N ALA A 141 16.89 -7.20 -2.69
CA ALA A 141 15.60 -7.65 -2.15
C ALA A 141 14.87 -8.68 -3.04
N LEU A 142 15.19 -8.73 -4.33
CA LEU A 142 14.63 -9.69 -5.29
C LEU A 142 15.49 -10.96 -5.42
N ASN A 143 16.68 -10.99 -4.82
CA ASN A 143 17.53 -12.17 -4.80
C ASN A 143 16.91 -13.23 -3.87
N ASP A 144 16.78 -14.47 -4.33
CA ASP A 144 16.17 -15.55 -3.54
C ASP A 144 16.98 -15.85 -2.26
N ASN A 145 18.29 -15.62 -2.31
CA ASN A 145 19.23 -15.75 -1.18
C ASN A 145 19.24 -14.53 -0.24
N SER A 146 18.32 -13.58 -0.41
CA SER A 146 18.24 -12.39 0.44
C SER A 146 17.69 -12.72 1.83
N GLU A 147 18.33 -12.15 2.85
CA GLU A 147 17.84 -12.14 4.24
C GLU A 147 16.61 -11.23 4.43
N TRP A 148 16.24 -10.47 3.40
CA TRP A 148 15.14 -9.51 3.45
C TRP A 148 14.11 -9.80 2.36
N SER A 149 12.85 -9.52 2.69
CA SER A 149 11.76 -9.51 1.74
C SER A 149 10.95 -8.23 1.89
N THR A 150 10.19 -7.89 0.84
CA THR A 150 9.14 -6.87 0.98
C THR A 150 7.86 -7.57 1.37
N GLN A 151 7.37 -7.35 2.59
CA GLN A 151 6.07 -7.88 3.04
C GLN A 151 4.90 -6.97 2.67
N GLN A 152 5.19 -5.70 2.38
CA GLN A 152 4.19 -4.67 2.17
C GLN A 152 4.67 -3.58 1.22
N VAL A 153 3.77 -3.11 0.37
CA VAL A 153 3.95 -1.90 -0.45
C VAL A 153 2.90 -0.87 -0.05
N GLU A 154 3.33 0.39 0.04
CA GLU A 154 2.47 1.54 0.28
C GLU A 154 2.41 2.41 -0.98
N LEU A 155 1.22 2.52 -1.57
CA LEU A 155 0.96 3.31 -2.77
C LEU A 155 0.52 4.72 -2.37
N VAL A 156 1.28 5.71 -2.81
CA VAL A 156 1.09 7.13 -2.48
C VAL A 156 0.81 7.89 -3.77
N LYS A 157 -0.21 8.74 -3.76
CA LYS A 157 -0.50 9.69 -4.84
C LYS A 157 -0.01 11.08 -4.46
N GLY A 158 0.80 11.71 -5.32
CA GLY A 158 1.32 13.07 -5.15
C GLY A 158 1.47 13.74 -6.51
N ASP A 159 1.04 14.99 -6.62
CA ASP A 159 1.13 15.82 -7.85
C ASP A 159 0.60 15.14 -9.12
N GLY A 160 -0.48 14.36 -8.97
CA GLY A 160 -1.08 13.60 -10.07
C GLY A 160 -0.35 12.30 -10.42
N GLU A 161 0.81 12.05 -9.82
CA GLU A 161 1.64 10.88 -10.01
C GLU A 161 1.48 9.84 -8.88
N TRP A 162 1.95 8.63 -9.16
CA TRP A 162 1.85 7.49 -8.27
C TRP A 162 3.23 6.96 -7.89
N TYR A 163 3.40 6.66 -6.62
CA TYR A 163 4.64 6.15 -6.05
C TYR A 163 4.36 4.90 -5.22
N ALA A 164 5.24 3.91 -5.33
CA ALA A 164 5.23 2.70 -4.53
C ALA A 164 6.41 2.73 -3.54
N TYR A 165 6.10 2.61 -2.26
CA TYR A 165 7.09 2.53 -1.19
C TYR A 165 7.11 1.11 -0.66
N SER A 166 8.22 0.39 -0.87
CA SER A 166 8.48 -0.88 -0.19
C SER A 166 9.40 -0.66 1.00
N ARG A 167 9.17 -1.43 2.06
CA ARG A 167 10.03 -1.46 3.25
C ARG A 167 10.73 -2.80 3.30
N LYS A 168 12.01 -2.79 3.65
CA LYS A 168 12.72 -4.02 4.00
C LYS A 168 12.10 -4.62 5.26
N THR A 169 11.86 -5.92 5.23
CA THR A 169 11.48 -6.72 6.39
C THR A 169 12.42 -7.91 6.43
N VAL A 170 13.09 -8.12 7.58
CA VAL A 170 13.92 -9.31 7.80
C VAL A 170 13.02 -10.54 7.72
N ARG A 171 13.47 -11.57 6.99
CA ARG A 171 12.76 -12.84 6.87
C ARG A 171 12.71 -13.58 8.20
#